data_AF-A0A6J6X6T7-F1
#
_entry.id   AF-A0A6J6X6T7-F1
#
_cell.length_a   1.000
_cell.length_b   1.000
_cell.length_c   1.000
_cell.angle_alpha   90.00
_cell.angle_beta   90.00
_cell.angle_gamma   90.00
#
_symmetry.space_group_name_H-M   'P 1'
#
loop_
_entity.id
_entity.type
_entity.pdbx_description
1 polymer ?
#
loop_
_entity_poly.entity_id
_entity_poly.type
_entity_poly.pdbx_seq_one_letter_code
_entity_poly.pdbx_strand_id
1 'polypeptide(L)'
;MWLDRAGYYAQLQAATGQANMDVTAWVQWFVGCVHKAADATCEHIQLAMRKTRFWAELREQHPELTPTQTKAINKLFDVGPDGFANGISTEKYVNLCRVSRATAYRELTALCDMGVLVQTGVGRGTRYLLAGEN
;
A
#
# COMPACT_ATOMS: atom_id res chain seq x y z
N MET A 1 21.45 6.70 3.07
CA MET A 1 22.55 7.53 2.50
C MET A 1 22.30 7.90 1.03
N TRP A 2 21.89 6.97 0.15
CA TRP A 2 21.59 7.29 -1.27
C TRP A 2 20.36 8.20 -1.50
N LEU A 3 19.37 8.17 -0.61
CA LEU A 3 18.15 8.99 -0.71
C LEU A 3 18.35 10.47 -0.34
N ASP A 4 19.38 10.80 0.44
CA ASP A 4 19.73 12.17 0.83
C ASP A 4 21.24 12.38 0.72
N ARG A 5 21.73 12.25 -0.52
CA ARG A 5 23.14 12.41 -0.85
C ARG A 5 23.61 13.84 -0.61
N ALA A 6 22.75 14.83 -0.84
CA ALA A 6 23.05 16.24 -0.58
C ALA A 6 23.22 16.51 0.92
N GLY A 7 22.30 16.02 1.76
CA GLY A 7 22.40 16.13 3.22
C GLY A 7 23.63 15.44 3.78
N TYR A 8 24.00 14.26 3.24
CA TYR A 8 25.23 13.57 3.63
C TYR A 8 26.48 14.44 3.43
N TYR A 9 26.67 15.01 2.23
CA TYR A 9 27.84 15.84 1.95
C TYR A 9 27.80 17.18 2.68
N ALA A 10 26.62 17.77 2.88
CA ALA A 10 26.47 19.00 3.66
C ALA A 10 26.90 18.78 5.12
N GLN A 11 26.48 17.68 5.74
CA GLN A 11 26.86 17.35 7.11
C GLN A 11 28.35 16.98 7.21
N LEU A 12 28.88 16.25 6.22
CA LEU A 12 30.30 15.88 6.19
C LEU A 12 31.18 17.14 6.06
N GLN A 13 30.83 18.04 5.14
CA GLN A 13 31.54 19.31 4.95
C GLN A 13 31.49 20.21 6.19
N ALA A 14 30.34 20.27 6.86
CA ALA A 14 30.18 21.01 8.11
C ALA A 14 31.08 20.46 9.23
N ALA A 15 31.19 19.14 9.36
CA ALA A 15 32.01 18.50 10.38
C ALA A 15 33.53 18.62 10.10
N THR A 16 33.95 18.52 8.83
CA THR A 16 35.38 18.61 8.44
C THR A 16 35.89 20.04 8.28
N GLY A 17 35.00 21.03 8.22
CA GLY A 17 35.35 22.45 8.05
C GLY A 17 35.71 23.18 9.35
N GLN A 18 35.52 22.55 10.51
CA GLN A 18 35.81 23.14 11.82
C GLN A 18 37.18 22.71 12.34
N ALA A 19 37.96 23.66 12.88
CA ALA A 19 39.31 23.41 13.39
C ALA A 19 39.36 22.42 14.57
N ASN A 20 38.25 22.24 15.30
CA ASN A 20 38.13 21.30 16.42
C ASN A 20 37.62 19.91 16.00
N MET A 21 37.22 19.73 14.74
CA MET A 21 36.65 18.48 14.23
C MET A 21 35.44 17.98 15.06
N ASP A 22 34.54 18.87 15.47
CA ASP A 22 33.30 18.49 16.13
C ASP A 22 32.34 17.81 15.14
N VAL A 23 32.20 16.49 15.28
CA VAL A 23 31.36 15.63 14.43
C VAL A 23 29.96 15.41 15.02
N THR A 24 29.60 16.03 16.14
CA THR A 24 28.36 15.73 16.89
C THR A 24 27.12 15.87 16.02
N ALA A 25 27.00 16.97 15.26
CA ALA A 25 25.85 17.20 14.38
C ALA A 25 25.74 16.15 13.26
N TRP A 26 26.89 15.75 12.70
CA TRP A 26 26.93 14.70 11.67
C TRP A 26 26.49 13.35 12.23
N VAL A 27 26.96 12.98 13.43
CA VAL A 27 26.56 11.73 14.11
C VAL A 27 25.06 11.74 14.40
N GLN A 28 24.51 12.85 14.92
CA GLN A 28 23.08 12.99 15.20
C GLN A 28 22.24 12.84 13.93
N TRP A 29 22.63 13.49 12.84
CA TRP A 29 21.95 13.34 11.54
C TRP A 29 22.04 11.89 11.03
N PHE A 30 23.22 11.26 11.10
CA PHE A 30 23.42 9.90 10.63
C PHE A 30 22.57 8.88 11.42
N VAL A 31 22.57 8.97 12.75
CA VAL A 31 21.72 8.15 13.61
C VAL A 31 20.24 8.38 13.30
N GLY A 32 19.83 9.63 13.04
CA GLY A 32 18.48 9.93 12.57
C GLY A 32 18.12 9.26 11.24
N CYS A 33 19.04 9.21 10.27
CA CYS A 33 18.84 8.46 9.04
C CYS A 33 18.70 6.95 9.27
N VAL A 34 19.52 6.38 10.16
CA VAL A 34 19.45 4.95 10.51
C VAL A 34 18.12 4.63 11.18
N HIS A 35 17.67 5.47 12.11
CA HIS A 35 16.38 5.31 12.78
C HIS A 35 15.21 5.32 11.78
N LYS A 36 15.15 6.31 10.88
CA LYS A 36 14.13 6.36 9.82
C LYS A 36 14.14 5.13 8.91
N ALA A 37 15.32 4.60 8.59
CA ALA A 37 15.44 3.39 7.79
C ALA A 37 14.92 2.15 8.56
N ALA A 38 15.18 2.07 9.86
CA ALA A 38 14.63 1.02 10.72
C ALA A 38 13.09 1.10 10.77
N ASP A 39 12.53 2.29 10.99
CA ASP A 39 11.07 2.49 11.04
C ASP A 39 10.42 2.07 9.71
N ALA A 40 10.94 2.54 8.58
CA ALA A 40 10.43 2.15 7.25
C ALA A 40 10.54 0.64 6.98
N THR A 41 11.58 -0.01 7.52
CA THR A 41 11.73 -1.48 7.41
C THR A 41 10.68 -2.19 8.26
N CYS A 42 10.43 -1.72 9.49
CA CYS A 42 9.37 -2.25 10.34
C CYS A 42 7.99 -2.09 9.70
N GLU A 43 7.68 -0.93 9.10
CA GLU A 43 6.43 -0.70 8.38
C GLU A 43 6.25 -1.67 7.20
N HIS A 44 7.30 -1.90 6.40
CA HIS A 44 7.26 -2.88 5.31
C HIS A 44 7.01 -4.30 5.82
N ILE A 45 7.66 -4.71 6.90
CA ILE A 45 7.45 -6.03 7.51
C ILE A 45 6.00 -6.17 7.98
N GLN A 46 5.47 -5.15 8.67
CA GLN A 46 4.09 -5.16 9.14
C GLN A 46 3.10 -5.24 7.98
N LEU A 47 3.32 -4.49 6.89
CA LEU A 47 2.49 -4.57 5.68
C LEU A 47 2.52 -5.98 5.06
N ALA A 48 3.71 -6.58 4.95
CA ALA A 48 3.85 -7.95 4.43
C ALA A 48 3.12 -8.97 5.32
N MET A 49 3.25 -8.86 6.64
CA MET A 49 2.54 -9.74 7.58
C MET A 49 1.02 -9.58 7.48
N ARG A 50 0.51 -8.33 7.40
CA ARG A 50 -0.93 -8.06 7.19
C ARG A 50 -1.43 -8.70 5.90
N LYS A 51 -0.69 -8.52 4.79
CA LYS A 51 -1.06 -9.10 3.49
C LYS A 51 -1.09 -10.63 3.54
N THR A 52 -0.08 -11.26 4.12
CA THR A 52 -0.02 -12.71 4.26
C THR A 52 -1.21 -13.23 5.07
N ARG A 53 -1.50 -12.61 6.22
CA ARG A 53 -2.61 -13.00 7.08
C ARG A 53 -3.96 -12.82 6.37
N PHE A 54 -4.18 -11.67 5.76
CA PHE A 54 -5.39 -11.37 4.98
C PHE A 54 -5.65 -12.44 3.91
N TRP A 55 -4.64 -12.80 3.12
CA TRP A 55 -4.80 -13.81 2.07
C TRP A 55 -4.98 -15.23 2.60
N ALA A 56 -4.39 -15.56 3.75
CA ALA A 56 -4.59 -16.86 4.38
C ALA A 56 -6.06 -17.01 4.82
N GLU A 57 -6.58 -16.04 5.58
CA GLU A 57 -7.97 -16.02 6.06
C GLU A 57 -8.97 -15.98 4.89
N LEU A 58 -8.73 -15.12 3.90
CA LEU A 58 -9.61 -14.98 2.74
C LEU A 58 -9.72 -16.25 1.91
N ARG A 59 -8.60 -16.96 1.69
CA ARG A 59 -8.61 -18.22 0.92
C ARG A 59 -9.26 -19.38 1.68
N GLU A 60 -9.17 -19.37 3.00
CA GLU A 60 -9.86 -20.35 3.85
C GLU A 60 -11.38 -20.13 3.80
N GLN A 61 -11.83 -18.88 3.86
CA GLN A 61 -13.25 -18.52 3.85
C GLN A 61 -13.89 -18.60 2.45
N HIS A 62 -13.14 -18.24 1.41
CA HIS A 62 -13.63 -18.14 0.03
C HIS A 62 -12.69 -18.87 -0.96
N PRO A 63 -12.59 -20.20 -0.88
CA PRO A 63 -11.76 -21.00 -1.79
C PRO A 63 -12.20 -20.90 -3.27
N GLU A 64 -13.43 -20.44 -3.54
CA GLU A 64 -14.03 -20.29 -4.86
C GLU A 64 -13.67 -18.99 -5.60
N LEU A 65 -12.84 -18.12 -5.01
CA LEU A 65 -12.45 -16.85 -5.63
C LEU A 65 -11.85 -17.06 -7.03
N THR A 66 -12.39 -16.32 -8.00
CA THR A 66 -11.89 -16.40 -9.38
C THR A 66 -10.53 -15.70 -9.51
N PRO A 67 -9.75 -16.00 -10.57
CA PRO A 67 -8.49 -15.30 -10.84
C PRO A 67 -8.65 -13.78 -11.00
N THR A 68 -9.77 -13.34 -11.58
CA THR A 68 -10.09 -11.92 -11.78
C THR A 68 -10.42 -11.21 -10.47
N GLN A 69 -11.23 -11.85 -9.61
CA GLN A 69 -11.51 -11.35 -8.25
C GLN A 69 -10.22 -11.27 -7.42
N THR A 70 -9.43 -12.34 -7.42
CA THR A 70 -8.14 -12.42 -6.73
C THR A 70 -7.19 -11.30 -7.17
N LYS A 71 -7.15 -11.01 -8.47
CA LYS A 71 -6.34 -9.92 -9.03
C LYS A 71 -6.81 -8.54 -8.55
N ALA A 72 -8.12 -8.30 -8.54
CA ALA A 72 -8.67 -7.03 -8.10
C ALA A 72 -8.43 -6.77 -6.61
N ILE A 73 -8.66 -7.77 -5.77
CA ILE A 73 -8.40 -7.72 -4.33
C ILE A 73 -6.92 -7.44 -4.06
N ASN A 74 -6.00 -8.16 -4.74
CA ASN A 74 -4.57 -7.91 -4.61
C ASN A 74 -4.21 -6.47 -4.94
N LYS A 75 -4.78 -5.96 -6.05
CA LYS A 75 -4.48 -4.60 -6.47
C LYS A 75 -5.02 -3.57 -5.49
N LEU A 76 -6.25 -3.77 -4.97
CA LEU A 76 -6.85 -2.90 -3.94
C LEU A 76 -5.98 -2.86 -2.68
N PHE A 77 -5.52 -4.02 -2.20
CA PHE A 77 -4.64 -4.11 -1.03
C PHE A 77 -3.28 -3.41 -1.28
N ASP A 78 -2.68 -3.64 -2.45
CA ASP A 78 -1.34 -3.12 -2.77
C ASP A 78 -1.29 -1.60 -2.93
N VAL A 79 -2.37 -0.98 -3.42
CA VAL A 79 -2.40 0.46 -3.59
C VAL A 79 -2.71 1.20 -2.28
N GLY A 80 -3.28 0.51 -1.30
CA GLY A 80 -3.76 1.10 -0.06
C GLY A 80 -4.72 2.30 -0.28
N PRO A 81 -4.95 3.09 0.77
CA PRO A 81 -5.78 4.30 0.70
C PRO A 81 -5.22 5.37 -0.24
N ASP A 82 -3.93 5.33 -0.62
CA ASP A 82 -3.36 6.39 -1.46
C ASP A 82 -3.55 6.16 -2.98
N GLY A 83 -3.58 4.91 -3.46
CA GLY A 83 -3.69 4.65 -4.90
C GLY A 83 -5.11 4.35 -5.41
N PHE A 84 -6.04 3.99 -4.54
CA PHE A 84 -7.49 4.04 -4.79
C PHE A 84 -8.19 4.64 -3.58
N ALA A 85 -7.92 5.90 -3.28
CA ALA A 85 -8.50 6.62 -2.13
C ALA A 85 -10.02 6.52 -1.97
N ASN A 86 -10.74 6.21 -3.05
CA ASN A 86 -12.17 6.00 -3.02
C ASN A 86 -12.57 4.60 -3.52
N GLY A 87 -11.69 3.59 -3.46
CA GLY A 87 -11.95 2.26 -4.02
C GLY A 87 -11.94 2.18 -5.55
N ILE A 88 -12.30 1.01 -6.08
CA ILE A 88 -12.36 0.73 -7.52
C ILE A 88 -13.76 1.00 -8.07
N SER A 89 -13.89 1.55 -9.28
CA SER A 89 -15.17 1.54 -10.02
C SER A 89 -15.29 0.29 -10.88
N THR A 90 -16.51 -0.04 -11.31
CA THR A 90 -16.74 -1.10 -12.29
C THR A 90 -15.91 -0.92 -13.56
N GLU A 91 -15.74 0.30 -14.05
CA GLU A 91 -14.90 0.59 -15.23
C GLU A 91 -13.41 0.32 -14.99
N LYS A 92 -12.88 0.72 -13.82
CA LYS A 92 -11.50 0.38 -13.46
C LYS A 92 -11.32 -1.13 -13.32
N TYR A 93 -12.32 -1.84 -12.78
CA TYR A 93 -12.30 -3.29 -12.68
C TYR A 93 -12.27 -3.96 -14.06
N VAL A 94 -13.12 -3.51 -14.99
CA VAL A 94 -13.12 -3.94 -16.40
C VAL A 94 -11.72 -3.82 -17.00
N ASN A 95 -11.09 -2.65 -16.85
CA ASN A 95 -9.77 -2.39 -17.41
C ASN A 95 -8.66 -3.22 -16.73
N LEU A 96 -8.75 -3.38 -15.40
CA LEU A 96 -7.78 -4.16 -14.61
C LEU A 96 -7.84 -5.65 -14.94
N CYS A 97 -9.06 -6.21 -14.98
CA CYS A 97 -9.30 -7.64 -15.11
C CYS A 97 -9.51 -8.09 -16.55
N ARG A 98 -9.69 -7.15 -17.49
CA ARG A 98 -9.97 -7.39 -18.92
C ARG A 98 -11.21 -8.25 -19.13
N VAL A 99 -12.29 -7.91 -18.42
CA VAL A 99 -13.58 -8.61 -18.47
C VAL A 99 -14.68 -7.69 -18.99
N SER A 100 -15.79 -8.26 -19.45
CA SER A 100 -16.96 -7.47 -19.85
C SER A 100 -17.52 -6.66 -18.66
N ARG A 101 -18.26 -5.58 -18.95
CA ARG A 101 -18.93 -4.79 -17.90
C ARG A 101 -19.95 -5.61 -17.10
N ALA A 102 -20.66 -6.52 -17.76
CA ALA A 102 -21.61 -7.42 -17.11
C ALA A 102 -20.91 -8.39 -16.15
N THR A 103 -19.77 -8.96 -16.59
CA THR A 103 -18.91 -9.80 -15.74
C THR A 103 -18.38 -9.02 -14.54
N ALA A 104 -17.84 -7.82 -14.76
CA ALA A 104 -17.32 -6.97 -13.70
C ALA A 104 -18.39 -6.62 -12.66
N TYR A 105 -19.61 -6.26 -13.09
CA TYR A 105 -20.71 -5.98 -12.18
C TYR A 105 -21.03 -7.20 -11.31
N ARG A 106 -21.22 -8.37 -11.94
CA ARG A 106 -21.52 -9.61 -11.21
C ARG A 106 -20.42 -10.00 -10.23
N GLU A 107 -19.15 -9.92 -10.62
CA GLU A 107 -18.03 -10.25 -9.74
C GLU A 107 -17.88 -9.26 -8.57
N LEU A 108 -18.09 -7.97 -8.81
CA LEU A 108 -18.06 -6.94 -7.75
C LEU A 108 -19.22 -7.12 -6.78
N THR A 109 -20.43 -7.42 -7.27
CA THR A 109 -21.58 -7.74 -6.42
C THR A 109 -21.31 -8.99 -5.58
N ALA A 110 -20.79 -10.07 -6.20
CA ALA A 110 -20.43 -11.27 -5.46
C ALA A 110 -19.39 -11.01 -4.37
N LEU A 111 -18.38 -10.17 -4.64
CA LEU A 111 -17.40 -9.77 -3.63
C LEU A 111 -18.01 -8.93 -2.49
N CYS A 112 -19.05 -8.14 -2.75
CA CYS A 112 -19.83 -7.47 -1.71
C CYS A 112 -20.65 -8.46 -0.89
N ASP A 113 -21.30 -9.42 -1.55
CA ASP A 113 -22.12 -10.44 -0.89
C ASP A 113 -21.26 -11.35 0.01
N MET A 114 -20.02 -11.61 -0.38
CA MET A 114 -19.00 -12.29 0.44
C MET A 114 -18.48 -11.43 1.60
N GLY A 115 -18.82 -10.13 1.66
CA GLY A 115 -18.30 -9.20 2.66
C GLY A 115 -16.82 -8.82 2.45
N VAL A 116 -16.22 -9.19 1.31
CA VAL A 116 -14.83 -8.86 0.98
C VAL A 116 -14.71 -7.40 0.53
N LEU A 117 -15.72 -6.90 -0.17
CA LEU A 117 -15.82 -5.51 -0.59
C LEU A 117 -17.03 -4.81 0.06
N VAL A 118 -16.91 -3.50 0.24
CA VAL A 118 -18.01 -2.61 0.62
C VAL A 118 -18.29 -1.67 -0.53
N GLN A 119 -19.53 -1.67 -1.01
CA GLN A 119 -19.98 -0.69 -1.99
C GLN A 119 -20.23 0.66 -1.30
N THR A 120 -19.70 1.74 -1.89
CA THR A 120 -19.97 3.11 -1.46
C THR A 120 -20.39 3.98 -2.64
N GLY A 121 -21.12 5.06 -2.34
CA GLY A 121 -21.67 5.94 -3.37
C GLY A 121 -22.82 5.33 -4.18
N VAL A 122 -23.36 6.12 -5.11
CA VAL A 122 -24.52 5.75 -5.94
C VAL A 122 -24.31 6.16 -7.41
N GLY A 123 -24.92 5.42 -8.33
CA GLY A 123 -24.90 5.71 -9.77
C GLY A 123 -23.48 5.77 -10.34
N ARG A 124 -23.13 6.91 -10.96
CA ARG A 124 -21.78 7.13 -11.52
C ARG A 124 -20.70 7.25 -10.43
N GLY A 125 -21.10 7.53 -9.19
CA GLY A 125 -20.22 7.63 -8.04
C GLY A 125 -19.96 6.31 -7.33
N THR A 126 -20.50 5.18 -7.81
CA THR A 126 -20.33 3.88 -7.16
C THR A 126 -18.87 3.44 -7.14
N ARG A 127 -18.42 3.02 -5.97
CA ARG A 127 -17.09 2.52 -5.68
C ARG A 127 -17.16 1.27 -4.81
N TYR A 128 -16.08 0.50 -4.83
CA TYR A 128 -15.93 -0.71 -4.05
C TYR A 128 -14.58 -0.67 -3.31
N LEU A 129 -14.62 -0.78 -1.99
CA LEU A 129 -13.45 -0.75 -1.09
C LEU A 129 -13.27 -2.10 -0.41
N LEU A 130 -12.05 -2.45 0.01
CA LEU A 130 -11.83 -3.62 0.85
C LEU A 130 -12.53 -3.43 2.20
N ALA A 131 -13.25 -4.46 2.65
CA ALA A 131 -13.82 -4.47 3.98
C ALA A 131 -12.70 -4.59 5.04
N GLY A 132 -12.77 -3.78 6.10
CA GLY A 132 -11.84 -3.86 7.23
C GLY A 132 -10.55 -3.04 7.14
N GLU A 133 -10.35 -2.24 6.08
CA GLU A 133 -9.24 -1.27 5.97
C GLU A 133 -9.67 0.19 6.26
N ASN A 134 -10.51 0.41 7.29
CA ASN A 134 -10.77 1.74 7.86
C ASN A 134 -9.88 2.00 9.09
#